data_AF-A0A221K6V9-F1
#
_entry.id   AF-A0A221K6V9-F1
#
_cell.length_a   1.000
_cell.length_b   1.000
_cell.length_c   1.000
_cell.angle_alpha   90.00
_cell.angle_beta   90.00
_cell.angle_gamma   90.00
#
_symmetry.space_group_name_H-M   'P 1'
#
loop_
_entity.id
_entity.type
_entity.pdbx_description
1 polymer ?
#
loop_
_entity_poly.entity_id
_entity_poly.type
_entity_poly.pdbx_seq_one_letter_code
_entity_poly.pdbx_strand_id
1 'polypeptide(L)'
;MGGLIYFSSRSENTRRFIDRTGLAALRIPVDDADAMPVSDGPFVLVTPTFADGQGRGAVPKQVIRFLNIAHNRALLRGVIASGNRNFGATYAMAGDVIAAKCAVPVLYRFELAGTDGDVDRVTHGLDRFWKTQLSTAS
;
A
#
# COMPACT_ATOMS: atom_id res chain seq x y z
N MET A 1 -17.75 0.74 -3.40
CA MET A 1 -16.87 0.26 -2.31
C MET A 1 -15.44 0.38 -2.83
N GLY A 2 -14.52 1.02 -2.11
CA GLY A 2 -13.17 1.25 -2.64
C GLY A 2 -12.29 0.00 -2.56
N GLY A 3 -11.37 -0.16 -3.51
CA GLY A 3 -10.52 -1.32 -3.65
C GLY A 3 -9.27 -1.30 -2.76
N LEU A 4 -8.65 -2.47 -2.61
CA LEU A 4 -7.37 -2.64 -1.94
C LEU A 4 -6.39 -3.29 -2.93
N ILE A 5 -5.24 -2.66 -3.16
CA ILE A 5 -4.17 -3.21 -4.00
C ILE A 5 -2.92 -3.29 -3.16
N TYR A 6 -2.15 -4.37 -3.27
CA TYR A 6 -0.95 -4.53 -2.49
C TYR A 6 0.20 -5.12 -3.28
N PHE A 7 1.42 -4.84 -2.83
CA PHE A 7 2.60 -5.57 -3.24
C PHE A 7 3.17 -6.36 -2.07
N SER A 8 3.64 -7.58 -2.32
CA SER A 8 4.38 -8.37 -1.34
C SER A 8 5.48 -9.13 -2.06
N SER A 9 6.72 -8.98 -1.58
CA SER A 9 7.87 -9.75 -2.08
C SER A 9 7.80 -11.21 -1.65
N ARG A 10 8.85 -11.98 -1.99
CA ARG A 10 8.99 -13.41 -1.69
C ARG A 10 8.99 -13.74 -0.18
N SER A 11 9.23 -12.78 0.71
CA SER A 11 9.09 -13.00 2.16
C SER A 11 7.64 -13.04 2.65
N GLU A 12 6.71 -12.59 1.80
CA GLU A 12 5.25 -12.67 1.99
C GLU A 12 4.69 -11.99 3.25
N ASN A 13 5.46 -11.13 3.93
CA ASN A 13 5.01 -10.40 5.12
C ASN A 13 3.73 -9.59 4.84
N THR A 14 3.72 -8.79 3.78
CA THR A 14 2.56 -7.97 3.43
C THR A 14 1.39 -8.81 2.95
N ARG A 15 1.63 -9.91 2.23
CA ARG A 15 0.58 -10.90 1.89
C ARG A 15 -0.08 -11.45 3.15
N ARG A 16 0.69 -11.94 4.13
CA ARG A 16 0.16 -12.45 5.40
C ARG A 16 -0.65 -11.40 6.16
N PHE A 17 -0.23 -10.13 6.13
CA PHE A 17 -1.01 -9.04 6.70
C PHE A 17 -2.36 -8.89 6.00
N ILE A 18 -2.36 -8.82 4.66
CA ILE A 18 -3.57 -8.67 3.85
C ILE A 18 -4.54 -9.84 4.06
N ASP A 19 -4.04 -11.08 4.04
CA ASP A 19 -4.86 -12.27 4.25
C ASP A 19 -5.61 -12.23 5.58
N ARG A 20 -4.96 -11.72 6.64
CA ARG A 20 -5.57 -11.56 7.98
C ARG A 20 -6.62 -10.45 8.06
N THR A 21 -6.62 -9.47 7.15
CA THR A 21 -7.67 -8.45 7.09
C THR A 21 -9.01 -8.99 6.61
N GLY A 22 -9.02 -10.12 5.90
CA GLY A 22 -10.22 -10.68 5.27
C GLY A 22 -10.79 -9.81 4.13
N LEU A 23 -10.10 -8.75 3.72
CA LEU A 23 -10.54 -7.86 2.66
C LEU A 23 -10.14 -8.40 1.28
N ALA A 24 -11.03 -8.26 0.30
CA ALA A 24 -10.69 -8.52 -1.10
C ALA A 24 -9.58 -7.56 -1.56
N ALA A 25 -8.50 -8.11 -2.08
CA ALA A 25 -7.33 -7.32 -2.49
C ALA A 25 -6.68 -7.88 -3.76
N LEU A 26 -6.22 -6.98 -4.64
CA LEU A 26 -5.48 -7.33 -5.84
C LEU A 26 -3.98 -7.27 -5.57
N ARG A 27 -3.25 -8.33 -5.93
CA ARG A 27 -1.79 -8.40 -5.75
C ARG A 27 -1.07 -7.87 -7.00
N ILE A 28 -0.14 -6.95 -6.80
CA ILE A 28 0.86 -6.57 -7.80
C ILE A 28 1.83 -7.73 -7.96
N PRO A 29 2.09 -8.22 -9.19
CA PRO A 29 2.97 -9.36 -9.42
C PRO A 29 4.40 -9.13 -8.92
N VAL A 30 5.07 -10.21 -8.56
CA VAL A 30 6.48 -10.17 -8.12
C VAL A 30 7.41 -10.20 -9.32
N ASP A 31 7.13 -11.07 -10.29
CA ASP A 31 7.97 -11.28 -11.45
C ASP A 31 7.63 -10.30 -12.57
N ASP A 32 8.66 -9.76 -13.23
CA ASP A 32 8.48 -8.67 -14.19
C ASP A 32 7.76 -9.10 -15.48
N ALA A 33 7.74 -10.41 -15.76
CA ALA A 33 7.09 -11.03 -16.92
C ALA A 33 5.57 -11.07 -16.79
N ASP A 34 5.04 -11.00 -15.57
CA ASP A 34 3.60 -11.02 -15.34
C ASP A 34 2.97 -9.68 -15.73
N ALA A 35 1.76 -9.74 -16.28
CA ALA A 35 1.02 -8.56 -16.68
C ALA A 35 0.67 -7.69 -15.45
N MET A 36 1.01 -6.41 -15.52
CA MET A 36 0.67 -5.46 -14.47
C MET A 36 -0.84 -5.23 -14.45
N PRO A 37 -1.52 -5.37 -13.29
CA PRO A 37 -2.95 -5.16 -13.23
C PRO A 37 -3.33 -3.71 -13.54
N VAL A 38 -4.49 -3.53 -14.15
CA VAL A 38 -5.18 -2.24 -14.29
C VAL A 38 -6.30 -2.18 -13.27
N SER A 39 -6.35 -1.12 -12.49
CA SER A 39 -7.39 -0.94 -11.48
C SER A 39 -8.73 -0.57 -12.13
N ASP A 40 -9.80 -1.18 -11.65
CA ASP A 40 -11.18 -0.99 -12.08
C ASP A 40 -11.91 0.15 -11.33
N GLY A 41 -11.31 0.70 -10.27
CA GLY A 41 -11.91 1.78 -9.49
C GLY A 41 -10.96 2.37 -8.43
N PRO A 42 -11.42 3.34 -7.62
CA PRO A 42 -10.58 3.97 -6.60
C PRO A 42 -10.04 2.95 -5.58
N PHE A 43 -8.76 3.05 -5.22
CA PHE A 43 -8.13 2.08 -4.30
C PHE A 43 -7.16 2.71 -3.31
N VAL A 44 -6.89 1.95 -2.23
CA VAL A 44 -5.75 2.19 -1.32
C VAL A 44 -4.64 1.18 -1.64
N LEU A 45 -3.40 1.67 -1.66
CA LEU A 45 -2.21 0.85 -1.89
C LEU A 45 -1.59 0.39 -0.56
N VAL A 46 -1.25 -0.89 -0.42
CA VAL A 46 -0.45 -1.42 0.70
C VAL A 46 0.91 -1.90 0.18
N THR A 47 2.00 -1.41 0.75
CA THR A 47 3.34 -1.72 0.22
C THR A 47 4.43 -1.83 1.30
N PRO A 48 5.38 -2.79 1.18
CA PRO A 48 6.59 -2.81 2.00
C PRO A 48 7.59 -1.74 1.58
N THR A 49 8.49 -1.41 2.49
CA THR A 49 9.63 -0.52 2.24
C THR A 49 10.92 -1.32 2.07
N PHE A 50 11.66 -1.05 0.99
CA PHE A 50 13.00 -1.59 0.72
C PHE A 50 14.00 -0.45 0.55
N ALA A 51 14.29 0.25 1.64
CA ALA A 51 15.28 1.32 1.63
C ALA A 51 16.69 0.75 1.83
N ASP A 52 17.69 1.34 1.18
CA ASP A 52 19.04 1.29 1.72
C ASP A 52 19.07 2.06 3.06
N GLY A 53 20.14 1.92 3.85
CA GLY A 53 20.27 2.63 5.13
C GLY A 53 20.18 4.17 5.01
N GLN A 54 20.11 4.72 3.79
CA GLN A 54 20.00 6.14 3.46
C GLN A 54 18.63 6.50 2.83
N GLY A 55 17.66 5.58 2.79
CA GLY A 55 16.31 5.83 2.27
C GLY A 55 16.15 5.61 0.76
N ARG A 56 17.22 5.34 0.01
CA ARG A 56 17.15 5.17 -1.45
C ARG A 56 16.53 3.82 -1.78
N GLY A 57 15.74 3.79 -2.86
CA GLY A 57 15.07 2.57 -3.29
C GLY A 57 13.87 2.16 -2.44
N ALA A 58 13.44 3.00 -1.48
CA ALA A 58 12.37 2.69 -0.51
C ALA A 58 11.11 2.06 -1.13
N VAL A 59 10.69 2.52 -2.31
CA VAL A 59 9.52 1.98 -3.02
C VAL A 59 9.93 0.81 -3.92
N PRO A 60 9.30 -0.38 -3.81
CA PRO A 60 9.56 -1.50 -4.69
C PRO A 60 9.38 -1.14 -6.18
N LYS A 61 10.26 -1.66 -7.05
CA LYS A 61 10.22 -1.38 -8.50
C LYS A 61 8.87 -1.75 -9.14
N GLN A 62 8.25 -2.85 -8.71
CA GLN A 62 6.94 -3.29 -9.17
C GLN A 62 5.85 -2.27 -8.84
N VAL A 63 5.91 -1.66 -7.66
CA VAL A 63 5.00 -0.59 -7.24
C VAL A 63 5.23 0.68 -8.05
N ILE A 64 6.50 1.01 -8.34
CA ILE A 64 6.83 2.12 -9.24
C ILE A 64 6.24 1.87 -10.64
N ARG A 65 6.44 0.68 -11.22
CA ARG A 65 5.87 0.31 -12.52
C ARG A 65 4.34 0.40 -12.51
N PHE A 66 3.70 -0.11 -11.46
CA PHE A 66 2.25 -0.05 -11.28
C PHE A 66 1.73 1.41 -11.24
N LEU A 67 2.38 2.28 -10.46
CA LEU A 67 2.02 3.69 -10.32
C LEU A 67 2.47 4.58 -11.49
N ASN A 68 3.34 4.08 -12.38
CA ASN A 68 3.68 4.76 -13.63
C ASN A 68 2.55 4.66 -14.67
N ILE A 69 1.66 3.66 -14.55
CA ILE A 69 0.43 3.58 -15.34
C ILE A 69 -0.49 4.73 -14.90
N ALA A 70 -0.70 5.72 -15.78
CA ALA A 70 -1.41 6.94 -15.46
C ALA A 70 -2.84 6.68 -14.95
N HIS A 71 -3.54 5.70 -15.54
CA HIS A 71 -4.87 5.26 -15.11
C HIS A 71 -4.88 4.78 -13.65
N ASN A 72 -3.99 3.86 -13.29
CA ASN A 72 -3.88 3.37 -11.91
C ASN A 72 -3.54 4.50 -10.94
N ARG A 73 -2.62 5.39 -11.32
CA ARG A 73 -2.25 6.52 -10.47
C ARG A 73 -3.42 7.48 -10.20
N ALA A 74 -4.27 7.72 -11.19
CA ALA A 74 -5.46 8.58 -11.04
C ALA A 74 -6.51 8.01 -10.07
N LEU A 75 -6.50 6.69 -9.86
CA LEU A 75 -7.42 5.98 -8.97
C LEU A 75 -6.87 5.77 -7.55
N LEU A 76 -5.60 6.09 -7.29
CA LEU A 76 -5.02 6.01 -5.96
C LEU A 76 -5.69 7.01 -5.01
N ARG A 77 -6.05 6.57 -3.80
CA ARG A 77 -6.69 7.42 -2.78
C ARG A 77 -5.93 7.52 -1.47
N GLY A 78 -4.97 6.62 -1.23
CA GLY A 78 -4.14 6.63 -0.05
C GLY A 78 -3.14 5.49 -0.07
N VAL A 79 -2.14 5.56 0.80
CA VAL A 79 -1.11 4.52 0.94
C VAL A 79 -0.97 4.06 2.39
N ILE A 80 -0.81 2.75 2.58
CA ILE A 80 -0.41 2.11 3.83
C ILE A 80 0.96 1.48 3.59
N ALA A 81 1.92 1.78 4.47
CA ALA A 81 3.29 1.31 4.30
C ALA A 81 3.72 0.38 5.44
N SER A 82 4.34 -0.74 5.08
CA SER A 82 4.99 -1.63 6.04
C SER A 82 6.50 -1.48 6.03
N GLY A 83 7.12 -1.82 7.15
CA GLY A 83 8.57 -1.78 7.30
C GLY A 83 9.03 -2.54 8.53
N ASN A 84 10.20 -2.16 9.05
CA ASN A 84 10.73 -2.63 10.32
C ASN A 84 11.34 -1.41 11.03
N ARG A 85 10.97 -1.19 12.29
CA ARG A 85 11.37 -0.03 13.11
C ARG A 85 12.87 -0.03 13.39
N ASN A 86 13.56 -1.16 13.26
CA ASN A 86 15.02 -1.24 13.32
C ASN A 86 15.71 -0.36 12.27
N PHE A 87 15.01 0.06 11.22
CA PHE A 87 15.51 0.99 10.21
C PHE A 87 15.35 2.48 10.60
N GLY A 88 14.87 2.77 11.82
CA GLY A 88 14.82 4.12 12.37
C GLY A 88 14.11 5.11 11.45
N ALA A 89 14.84 6.14 11.00
CA ALA A 89 14.30 7.20 10.15
C ALA A 89 13.75 6.72 8.79
N THR A 90 14.13 5.53 8.32
CA THR A 90 13.64 4.96 7.05
C THR A 90 12.51 3.94 7.25
N TYR A 91 12.01 3.78 8.48
CA TYR A 91 10.84 2.95 8.78
C TYR A 91 9.63 3.35 7.95
N ALA A 92 9.12 2.41 7.16
CA ALA A 92 7.91 2.57 6.33
C ALA A 92 7.97 3.76 5.35
N MET A 93 9.17 4.20 4.96
CA MET A 93 9.43 5.38 4.13
C MET A 93 8.81 5.30 2.73
N ALA A 94 8.49 4.10 2.22
CA ALA A 94 7.77 3.98 0.94
C ALA A 94 6.44 4.75 0.95
N GLY A 95 5.76 4.81 2.10
CA GLY A 95 4.53 5.56 2.27
C GLY A 95 4.72 7.06 2.02
N ASP A 96 5.76 7.66 2.63
CA ASP A 96 6.06 9.09 2.46
C ASP A 96 6.41 9.44 1.02
N VAL A 97 7.25 8.60 0.39
CA VAL A 97 7.67 8.81 -1.01
C VAL A 97 6.46 8.76 -1.95
N ILE A 98 5.57 7.78 -1.77
CA ILE A 98 4.36 7.63 -2.61
C ILE A 98 3.38 8.78 -2.33
N ALA A 99 3.13 9.09 -1.06
CA ALA A 99 2.20 10.15 -0.65
C ALA A 99 2.61 11.50 -1.23
N ALA A 100 3.88 11.87 -1.12
CA ALA A 100 4.40 13.13 -1.66
C ALA A 100 4.31 13.17 -3.20
N LYS A 101 4.70 12.09 -3.88
CA LYS A 101 4.73 12.05 -5.35
C LYS A 101 3.32 12.01 -5.98
N CYS A 102 2.39 11.33 -5.33
CA CYS A 102 1.04 11.11 -5.86
C CYS A 102 -0.03 12.01 -5.23
N ALA A 103 0.34 12.89 -4.29
CA ALA A 103 -0.56 13.78 -3.57
C ALA A 103 -1.73 13.05 -2.89
N VAL A 104 -1.43 11.93 -2.21
CA VAL A 104 -2.40 11.13 -1.45
C VAL A 104 -1.94 10.98 0.01
N PRO A 105 -2.86 10.79 0.98
CA PRO A 105 -2.47 10.62 2.38
C PRO A 105 -1.78 9.29 2.65
N VAL A 106 -0.86 9.28 3.63
CA VAL A 106 -0.44 8.05 4.31
C VAL A 106 -1.50 7.71 5.36
N LEU A 107 -2.19 6.58 5.19
CA LEU A 107 -3.33 6.19 6.03
C LEU A 107 -2.90 5.41 7.28
N TYR A 108 -1.86 4.58 7.17
CA TYR A 108 -1.37 3.77 8.27
C TYR A 108 0.06 3.26 8.04
N ARG A 109 0.75 2.87 9.12
CA ARG A 109 2.06 2.21 9.08
C ARG A 109 2.10 1.03 10.03
N PHE A 110 2.69 -0.08 9.62
CA PHE A 110 2.84 -1.28 10.45
C PHE A 110 4.20 -1.96 10.24
N GLU A 111 4.52 -2.93 11.09
CA GLU A 111 5.77 -3.70 11.00
C GLU A 111 5.55 -5.11 10.44
N LEU A 112 6.45 -5.54 9.55
CA LEU A 112 6.50 -6.92 9.03
C LEU A 112 5.12 -7.41 8.53
N ALA A 113 4.55 -8.42 9.18
CA ALA A 113 3.23 -8.99 8.86
C ALA A 113 2.08 -8.41 9.70
N GLY A 114 2.35 -7.35 10.47
CA GLY A 114 1.42 -6.65 11.35
C GLY A 114 1.03 -7.44 12.61
N THR A 115 0.60 -6.72 13.62
CA THR A 115 -0.05 -7.27 14.82
C THR A 115 -1.56 -7.41 14.60
N ASP A 116 -2.29 -8.08 15.49
CA ASP A 116 -3.77 -8.10 15.44
C ASP A 116 -4.34 -6.68 15.55
N GLY A 117 -3.75 -5.83 16.41
CA GLY A 117 -4.15 -4.43 16.51
C GLY A 117 -3.90 -3.61 15.24
N ASP A 118 -2.89 -3.97 14.43
CA ASP A 118 -2.69 -3.34 13.12
C ASP A 118 -3.78 -3.76 12.13
N VAL A 119 -4.17 -5.04 12.14
CA VAL A 119 -5.27 -5.56 11.31
C VAL A 119 -6.55 -4.81 11.66
N ASP A 120 -6.91 -4.73 12.95
CA ASP A 120 -8.11 -4.04 13.41
C ASP A 120 -8.12 -2.56 13.03
N ARG A 121 -6.99 -1.85 13.22
CA ARG A 121 -6.92 -0.42 12.88
C ARG A 121 -7.05 -0.19 11.39
N VAL A 122 -6.45 -1.04 10.55
CA VAL A 122 -6.53 -0.90 9.09
C VAL A 122 -7.93 -1.23 8.59
N THR A 123 -8.56 -2.31 9.04
CA THR A 123 -9.91 -2.70 8.59
C THR A 123 -10.94 -1.63 8.94
N HIS A 124 -10.99 -1.20 10.21
CA HIS A 124 -11.90 -0.12 10.64
C HIS A 124 -11.55 1.24 10.01
N GLY A 125 -10.25 1.53 9.83
CA GLY A 125 -9.78 2.75 9.21
C GLY A 125 -10.22 2.87 7.75
N LEU A 126 -10.08 1.79 6.98
CA LEU A 126 -10.50 1.73 5.58
C LEU A 126 -12.02 1.86 5.44
N ASP A 127 -12.81 1.19 6.28
CA ASP A 127 -14.28 1.34 6.28
C ASP A 127 -14.71 2.81 6.46
N ARG A 128 -14.16 3.49 7.48
CA ARG A 128 -14.44 4.92 7.71
C ARG A 128 -13.95 5.80 6.56
N PHE A 129 -12.76 5.52 6.03
CA PHE A 129 -12.16 6.27 4.93
C PHE A 129 -13.07 6.23 3.69
N TRP A 130 -13.55 5.05 3.30
CA TRP A 130 -14.40 4.90 2.13
C TRP A 130 -15.79 5.51 2.29
N LYS A 131 -16.39 5.43 3.49
CA LYS A 131 -17.65 6.12 3.79
C LYS A 131 -17.52 7.64 3.61
N THR A 132 -16.39 8.21 4.05
CA THR A 132 -16.13 9.65 3.92
C THR A 132 -15.93 10.06 2.46
N GLN A 133 -15.14 9.29 1.69
CA GLN A 133 -14.89 9.57 0.27
C GLN A 133 -16.17 9.54 -0.58
N LEU A 134 -17.10 8.63 -0.28
CA LEU A 134 -18.40 8.57 -0.96
C LEU A 134 -19.27 9.80 -0.64
N SER A 135 -19.23 10.28 0.61
CA SER A 135 -20.01 11.45 1.03
C SER A 135 -19.55 12.76 0.39
N THR A 136 -18.25 12.90 0.11
CA THR A 136 -17.67 14.09 -0.55
C THR A 136 -17.81 14.09 -2.06
N ALA A 137 -18.21 12.96 -2.66
CA ALA A 137 -18.42 12.82 -4.11
C ALA A 137 -19.89 13.02 -4.51
N SER A 138 -20.77 13.33 -3.56
CA SER A 138 -22.20 13.58 -3.74
C SER A 138 -22.52 15.07 -3.76
#